data_AF-A0AA88AA08-F1
#
_entry.id   AF-A0AA88AA08-F1
#
_cell.length_a   1.000
_cell.length_b   1.000
_cell.length_c   1.000
_cell.angle_alpha   90.00
_cell.angle_beta   90.00
_cell.angle_gamma   90.00
#
_symmetry.space_group_name_H-M   'P 1'
#
loop_
_entity.id
_entity.type
_entity.pdbx_description
1 polymer ?
#
loop_
_entity_poly.entity_id
_entity_poly.type
_entity_poly.pdbx_seq_one_letter_code
_entity_poly.pdbx_strand_id
1 'polypeptide(L)'
;MKTHQPKLKTQLFSCGFFRHCTQTVLSPTAPQPPPLPTSTSHSPPPPPSNDTSFHQHHHHHPPQQPESSSSSSSSASASQSFTQWRFPLSNSPIHSISPRSEPDNPLEPVFRPGPDPPVPVYKGGNLQELFHAAELQLSSESDSDRVAALYLLERSLVPDPPVDPECPAGLMRGVVGNLRSKAGAKPASKILLALCLAEGNRRVAVEAGAAAAVVEAAPELEGAAAERAMAALELMCTVAEGAAEVRAHALAVPVMVAVMGRTSAREKEYAISVLAVIYGGASEGEEEVVMAPPEAVARAVALALQGECSARGRRKGVQLLQMLRDHCQTTVV
;
A
#
# COMPACT_ATOMS: atom_id res chain seq x y z
N MET A 1 -55.77 46.50 23.75
CA MET A 1 -55.41 45.07 23.95
C MET A 1 -53.94 44.92 23.60
N LYS A 2 -53.08 44.76 24.61
CA LYS A 2 -51.62 44.60 24.47
C LYS A 2 -51.29 43.18 24.90
N THR A 3 -50.80 42.37 23.97
CA THR A 3 -50.49 40.95 24.21
C THR A 3 -49.00 40.73 24.44
N HIS A 4 -48.76 39.90 25.45
CA HIS A 4 -47.50 39.51 26.10
C HIS A 4 -46.40 38.96 25.16
N GLN A 5 -45.15 39.34 25.45
CA GLN A 5 -43.95 38.58 25.12
C GLN A 5 -43.66 37.51 26.19
N PRO A 6 -43.16 36.31 25.84
CA PRO A 6 -42.58 35.39 26.80
C PRO A 6 -41.05 35.58 26.92
N LYS A 7 -40.57 35.51 28.17
CA LYS A 7 -39.18 35.65 28.61
C LYS A 7 -38.36 34.39 28.30
N LEU A 8 -37.22 34.55 27.62
CA LEU A 8 -36.17 33.52 27.51
C LEU A 8 -35.38 33.45 28.83
N LYS A 9 -35.35 32.26 29.45
CA LYS A 9 -34.51 31.94 30.61
C LYS A 9 -33.18 31.36 30.12
N THR A 10 -32.10 32.09 30.36
CA THR A 10 -30.72 31.63 30.20
C THR A 10 -30.40 30.53 31.22
N GLN A 11 -30.20 29.30 30.77
CA GLN A 11 -29.66 28.20 31.58
C GLN A 11 -28.17 28.08 31.28
N LEU A 12 -27.34 28.53 32.21
CA LEU A 12 -25.89 28.32 32.23
C LEU A 12 -25.62 26.90 32.76
N PHE A 13 -25.22 25.98 31.88
CA PHE A 13 -24.71 24.68 32.31
C PHE A 13 -23.23 24.82 32.67
N SER A 14 -22.98 24.85 33.98
CA SER A 14 -21.67 24.74 34.61
C SER A 14 -21.22 23.28 34.55
N CYS A 15 -20.19 22.97 33.76
CA CYS A 15 -19.57 21.65 33.73
C CYS A 15 -18.49 21.60 34.82
N GLY A 16 -18.85 21.04 35.98
CA GLY A 16 -17.90 20.71 37.04
C GLY A 16 -17.41 19.27 36.88
N PHE A 17 -16.14 19.07 36.50
CA PHE A 17 -15.50 17.75 36.59
C PHE A 17 -13.96 17.78 36.70
N PHE A 18 -13.41 18.67 37.53
CA PHE A 18 -12.05 18.47 38.05
C PHE A 18 -12.01 18.84 39.54
N ARG A 19 -12.28 17.86 40.39
CA ARG A 19 -11.92 17.91 41.80
C ARG A 19 -11.39 16.54 42.15
N HIS A 20 -10.07 16.47 42.36
CA HIS A 20 -9.28 15.56 43.21
C HIS A 20 -7.85 15.49 42.65
N CYS A 21 -6.97 16.36 43.16
CA CYS A 21 -5.52 16.12 43.26
C CYS A 21 -4.94 17.23 44.14
N THR A 22 -4.94 17.00 45.45
CA THR A 22 -4.14 17.77 46.40
C THR A 22 -3.29 16.81 47.21
N GLN A 23 -2.02 17.18 47.39
CA GLN A 23 -0.98 16.59 48.26
C GLN A 23 -0.21 15.43 47.57
N THR A 24 1.12 15.40 47.44
CA THR A 24 2.21 16.08 48.16
C THR A 24 3.48 16.14 47.30
N VAL A 25 4.26 17.20 47.54
CA VAL A 25 5.60 17.54 47.04
C VAL A 25 6.66 16.51 47.42
N LEU A 26 7.50 16.08 46.47
CA LEU A 26 8.94 15.81 46.67
C LEU A 26 9.70 16.04 45.36
N SER A 27 10.64 17.00 45.40
CA SER A 27 11.61 17.28 44.34
C SER A 27 12.62 16.14 44.16
N PRO A 28 13.17 15.95 42.95
CA PRO A 28 14.52 15.45 42.80
C PRO A 28 15.44 16.49 42.13
N THR A 29 16.49 16.83 42.87
CA THR A 29 17.68 17.58 42.47
C THR A 29 18.32 17.00 41.21
N ALA A 30 18.67 17.88 40.27
CA ALA A 30 19.46 17.59 39.07
C ALA A 30 20.91 17.19 39.40
N PRO A 31 21.56 16.45 38.49
CA PRO A 31 22.93 16.78 38.12
C PRO A 31 23.07 17.00 36.60
N GLN A 32 23.67 18.15 36.30
CA GLN A 32 24.26 18.67 35.04
C GLN A 32 24.34 17.76 33.80
N PRO A 33 24.04 18.30 32.58
CA PRO A 33 24.53 17.73 31.33
C PRO A 33 25.98 18.19 31.01
N PRO A 34 26.81 17.35 30.35
CA PRO A 34 28.12 17.76 29.86
C PRO A 34 28.03 18.69 28.63
N PRO A 35 29.05 19.54 28.38
CA PRO A 35 29.02 20.56 27.34
C PRO A 35 29.20 19.99 25.92
N LEU A 36 28.50 20.58 24.95
CA LEU A 36 28.80 20.43 23.52
C LEU A 36 30.15 21.08 23.19
N PRO A 37 30.98 20.49 22.32
CA PRO A 37 32.05 21.22 21.66
C PRO A 37 31.50 21.98 20.43
N THR A 38 31.72 23.28 20.44
CA THR A 38 31.54 24.18 19.28
C THR A 38 32.72 24.09 18.32
N SER A 39 32.38 24.01 17.03
CA SER A 39 33.07 24.60 15.87
C SER A 39 34.44 24.06 15.43
N THR A 40 34.45 23.40 14.26
CA THR A 40 35.42 23.72 13.20
C THR A 40 34.73 23.78 11.84
N SER A 41 34.90 24.94 11.21
CA SER A 41 34.53 25.30 9.85
C SER A 41 35.16 24.36 8.80
N HIS A 42 34.35 23.81 7.91
CA HIS A 42 34.82 23.31 6.62
C HIS A 42 33.98 23.88 5.49
N SER A 43 34.62 24.74 4.70
CA SER A 43 34.12 25.32 3.46
C SER A 43 33.81 24.22 2.42
N PRO A 44 32.81 24.41 1.55
CA PRO A 44 32.55 23.48 0.44
C PRO A 44 33.64 23.61 -0.65
N PRO A 45 33.96 22.52 -1.39
CA PRO A 45 34.93 22.56 -2.48
C PRO A 45 34.38 23.32 -3.70
N PRO A 46 35.27 23.92 -4.54
CA PRO A 46 34.85 24.66 -5.72
C PRO A 46 34.37 23.73 -6.86
N PRO A 47 33.52 24.21 -7.77
CA PRO A 47 33.11 23.46 -8.96
C PRO A 47 34.24 23.34 -9.99
N PRO A 48 34.25 22.29 -10.84
CA PRO A 48 35.26 22.11 -11.87
C PRO A 48 35.08 23.12 -13.02
N SER A 49 36.20 23.72 -13.44
CA SER A 49 36.33 24.56 -14.62
C SER A 49 36.16 23.73 -15.90
N ASN A 50 35.19 24.07 -16.75
CA ASN A 50 35.14 23.62 -18.13
C ASN A 50 35.58 24.77 -19.03
N ASP A 51 36.83 24.71 -19.49
CA ASP A 51 37.28 25.40 -20.69
C ASP A 51 36.85 24.56 -21.89
N THR A 52 35.92 25.08 -22.70
CA THR A 52 36.02 24.90 -24.16
C THR A 52 35.27 26.03 -24.86
N SER A 53 36.06 26.85 -25.55
CA SER A 53 35.63 27.85 -26.50
C SER A 53 35.31 27.22 -27.86
N PHE A 54 34.45 27.93 -28.58
CA PHE A 54 34.32 28.03 -30.05
C PHE A 54 33.10 27.45 -30.78
N HIS A 55 32.42 28.43 -31.41
CA HIS A 55 31.74 28.44 -32.70
C HIS A 55 30.25 28.10 -32.82
N GLN A 56 29.48 29.17 -32.62
CA GLN A 56 28.30 29.62 -33.35
C GLN A 56 28.27 29.26 -34.85
N HIS A 57 27.16 28.66 -35.33
CA HIS A 57 26.47 29.08 -36.55
C HIS A 57 24.99 28.66 -36.55
N HIS A 58 24.14 29.64 -36.84
CA HIS A 58 22.69 29.56 -37.09
C HIS A 58 22.38 28.86 -38.43
N HIS A 59 21.21 28.22 -38.58
CA HIS A 59 20.13 28.65 -39.50
C HIS A 59 18.89 27.72 -39.51
N HIS A 60 17.80 28.26 -40.04
CA HIS A 60 16.38 27.93 -39.91
C HIS A 60 15.84 26.73 -40.72
N HIS A 61 14.86 26.00 -40.14
CA HIS A 61 13.48 25.63 -40.56
C HIS A 61 13.03 25.60 -42.08
N PRO A 62 11.86 24.99 -42.43
CA PRO A 62 11.59 23.68 -43.07
C PRO A 62 10.87 23.86 -44.45
N PRO A 63 9.83 23.09 -44.93
CA PRO A 63 9.40 21.66 -44.84
C PRO A 63 9.18 21.01 -46.25
N GLN A 64 8.83 19.71 -46.34
CA GLN A 64 7.81 19.15 -47.30
C GLN A 64 7.74 17.58 -47.30
N GLN A 65 6.54 17.04 -47.09
CA GLN A 65 6.01 15.76 -47.63
C GLN A 65 5.33 16.05 -49.00
N PRO A 66 4.73 15.10 -49.77
CA PRO A 66 4.51 13.63 -49.62
C PRO A 66 5.08 12.85 -50.85
N GLU A 67 4.96 11.53 -50.99
CA GLU A 67 3.92 10.80 -51.76
C GLU A 67 4.29 9.30 -51.83
N SER A 68 3.27 8.46 -51.93
CA SER A 68 3.27 6.99 -52.00
C SER A 68 3.81 6.41 -53.31
N SER A 69 4.37 5.19 -53.28
CA SER A 69 4.04 4.09 -54.24
C SER A 69 4.89 2.83 -54.06
N SER A 70 4.20 1.70 -54.22
CA SER A 70 4.65 0.32 -54.13
C SER A 70 5.50 -0.11 -55.34
N SER A 71 6.48 -1.00 -55.13
CA SER A 71 6.59 -2.34 -55.77
C SER A 71 8.02 -2.91 -55.75
N SER A 72 8.14 -4.06 -55.08
CA SER A 72 8.74 -5.33 -55.52
C SER A 72 10.12 -5.41 -56.24
N SER A 73 10.99 -6.19 -55.57
CA SER A 73 11.81 -7.30 -56.11
C SER A 73 13.33 -7.11 -56.26
N SER A 74 14.03 -7.73 -55.29
CA SER A 74 15.10 -8.75 -55.45
C SER A 74 16.49 -8.33 -55.93
N SER A 75 17.49 -8.34 -55.04
CA SER A 75 18.35 -9.53 -54.80
C SER A 75 19.64 -9.21 -54.02
N ALA A 76 19.97 -10.14 -53.13
CA ALA A 76 21.30 -10.60 -52.72
C ALA A 76 22.16 -9.78 -51.70
N SER A 77 22.36 -10.48 -50.58
CA SER A 77 23.65 -10.73 -49.91
C SER A 77 23.87 -10.11 -48.52
N ALA A 78 24.15 -11.06 -47.62
CA ALA A 78 24.97 -11.00 -46.41
C ALA A 78 24.33 -10.55 -45.08
N SER A 79 24.54 -11.44 -44.10
CA SER A 79 24.69 -11.18 -42.67
C SER A 79 23.42 -11.04 -41.83
N GLN A 80 22.90 -12.18 -41.38
CA GLN A 80 22.03 -12.27 -40.20
C GLN A 80 22.88 -12.48 -38.94
N SER A 81 22.72 -11.61 -37.95
CA SER A 81 23.03 -11.91 -36.56
C SER A 81 22.08 -11.14 -35.63
N PHE A 82 20.98 -11.78 -35.26
CA PHE A 82 20.25 -11.48 -34.04
C PHE A 82 20.30 -12.72 -33.14
N THR A 83 20.73 -12.51 -31.92
CA THR A 83 21.16 -13.49 -30.92
C THR A 83 20.01 -14.40 -30.48
N GLN A 84 20.10 -15.68 -30.84
CA GLN A 84 19.33 -16.75 -30.19
C GLN A 84 20.25 -17.42 -29.16
N TRP A 85 19.99 -17.18 -27.88
CA TRP A 85 20.68 -17.88 -26.79
C TRP A 85 20.19 -19.33 -26.73
N ARG A 86 21.05 -20.27 -27.16
CA ARG A 86 20.91 -21.71 -26.86
C ARG A 86 21.92 -22.08 -25.78
N PHE A 87 21.42 -22.69 -24.71
CA PHE A 87 22.25 -23.33 -23.68
C PHE A 87 22.73 -24.71 -24.17
N PRO A 88 24.03 -25.04 -24.04
CA PRO A 88 24.50 -26.39 -24.31
C PRO A 88 24.31 -27.31 -23.08
N LEU A 89 23.61 -28.42 -23.29
CA LEU A 89 23.70 -29.60 -22.44
C LEU A 89 24.98 -30.36 -22.80
N SER A 90 25.94 -30.44 -21.88
CA SER A 90 27.14 -31.26 -22.06
C SER A 90 26.89 -32.68 -21.55
N ASN A 91 26.91 -33.63 -22.49
CA ASN A 91 27.05 -35.06 -22.26
C ASN A 91 28.42 -35.38 -21.63
N SER A 92 28.42 -36.32 -20.69
CA SER A 92 29.61 -36.92 -20.07
C SER A 92 30.40 -37.81 -21.05
N PRO A 93 31.68 -38.08 -20.75
CA PRO A 93 32.16 -39.46 -20.83
C PRO A 93 33.00 -39.91 -19.61
N ILE A 94 32.95 -41.22 -19.42
CA ILE A 94 33.57 -42.09 -18.43
C ILE A 94 35.10 -42.10 -18.54
N HIS A 95 35.83 -42.00 -17.43
CA HIS A 95 37.16 -42.63 -17.28
C HIS A 95 37.43 -43.05 -15.82
N SER A 96 37.69 -44.34 -15.67
CA SER A 96 38.22 -45.06 -14.51
C SER A 96 39.65 -44.64 -14.15
N ILE A 97 39.96 -44.42 -12.86
CA ILE A 97 41.24 -44.71 -12.18
C ILE A 97 40.99 -44.76 -10.65
N SER A 98 41.45 -45.85 -10.02
CA SER A 98 41.84 -45.99 -8.60
C SER A 98 43.34 -46.37 -8.64
N PRO A 99 44.24 -46.19 -7.62
CA PRO A 99 43.98 -46.29 -6.16
C PRO A 99 44.84 -45.40 -5.21
N ARG A 100 44.49 -45.34 -3.90
CA ARG A 100 45.36 -45.61 -2.70
C ARG A 100 44.92 -44.90 -1.38
N SER A 101 44.60 -45.71 -0.35
CA SER A 101 45.03 -45.73 1.10
C SER A 101 45.28 -44.40 1.85
N GLU A 102 44.83 -44.08 3.09
CA GLU A 102 44.40 -44.74 4.36
C GLU A 102 43.85 -43.62 5.32
N PRO A 103 43.54 -43.81 6.64
CA PRO A 103 42.59 -44.72 7.30
C PRO A 103 41.58 -43.97 8.22
N ASP A 104 40.78 -44.77 8.93
CA ASP A 104 39.59 -44.50 9.76
C ASP A 104 39.56 -43.28 10.71
N ASN A 105 38.42 -42.59 10.71
CA ASN A 105 37.92 -41.88 11.89
C ASN A 105 36.39 -42.07 11.97
N PRO A 106 35.79 -42.59 13.06
CA PRO A 106 34.35 -42.79 13.14
C PRO A 106 33.64 -41.44 13.28
N LEU A 107 32.97 -40.99 12.22
CA LEU A 107 32.09 -39.82 12.27
C LEU A 107 30.70 -40.24 12.75
N GLU A 108 30.25 -39.63 13.84
CA GLU A 108 28.86 -39.71 14.29
C GLU A 108 27.89 -39.33 13.16
N PRO A 109 26.69 -39.95 13.09
CA PRO A 109 25.71 -39.62 12.08
C PRO A 109 25.16 -38.21 12.33
N VAL A 110 25.67 -37.24 11.58
CA VAL A 110 25.07 -35.92 11.41
C VAL A 110 23.69 -36.13 10.79
N PHE A 111 22.65 -35.99 11.61
CA PHE A 111 21.26 -35.98 11.17
C PHE A 111 21.05 -34.75 10.30
N ARG A 112 21.13 -34.91 8.97
CA ARG A 112 20.69 -33.87 8.04
C ARG A 112 19.17 -33.90 8.03
N PRO A 113 18.47 -32.79 8.36
CA PRO A 113 17.05 -32.69 8.06
C PRO A 113 16.88 -32.98 6.56
N GLY A 114 16.05 -33.98 6.23
CA GLY A 114 15.72 -34.25 4.84
C GLY A 114 15.15 -32.99 4.18
N PRO A 115 15.28 -32.84 2.86
CA PRO A 115 14.59 -31.78 2.15
C PRO A 115 13.10 -31.86 2.48
N ASP A 116 12.50 -30.72 2.86
CA ASP A 116 11.07 -30.63 3.09
C ASP A 116 10.32 -31.29 1.92
N PRO A 117 9.31 -32.13 2.19
CA PRO A 117 8.56 -32.76 1.12
C PRO A 117 8.04 -31.67 0.18
N PRO A 118 8.12 -31.86 -1.15
CA PRO A 118 7.60 -30.88 -2.09
C PRO A 118 6.12 -30.66 -1.79
N VAL A 119 5.80 -29.47 -1.31
CA VAL A 119 4.43 -29.05 -1.01
C VAL A 119 3.62 -29.24 -2.29
N PRO A 120 2.51 -29.99 -2.27
CA PRO A 120 1.75 -30.28 -3.48
C PRO A 120 1.35 -28.96 -4.14
N VAL A 121 1.96 -28.69 -5.29
CA VAL A 121 1.49 -27.66 -6.20
C VAL A 121 0.18 -28.21 -6.75
N TYR A 122 -0.95 -27.71 -6.24
CA TYR A 122 -2.27 -28.00 -6.77
C TYR A 122 -2.33 -27.51 -8.22
N LYS A 123 -2.01 -28.41 -9.15
CA LYS A 123 -2.19 -28.18 -10.58
C LYS A 123 -3.67 -28.39 -10.90
N GLY A 124 -4.41 -27.30 -11.03
CA GLY A 124 -5.72 -27.28 -11.70
C GLY A 124 -6.87 -27.95 -10.95
N GLY A 125 -6.88 -27.91 -9.61
CA GLY A 125 -8.11 -28.17 -8.87
C GLY A 125 -9.12 -27.04 -9.13
N ASN A 126 -10.42 -27.38 -9.22
CA ASN A 126 -11.50 -26.41 -9.40
C ASN A 126 -11.32 -25.28 -8.36
N LEU A 127 -11.24 -24.02 -8.81
CA LEU A 127 -11.05 -22.87 -7.92
C LEU A 127 -12.09 -22.84 -6.79
N GLN A 128 -13.29 -23.37 -7.05
CA GLN A 128 -14.33 -23.56 -6.05
C GLN A 128 -13.94 -24.55 -4.94
N GLU A 129 -13.27 -25.66 -5.26
CA GLU A 129 -12.76 -26.61 -4.27
C GLU A 129 -11.65 -25.98 -3.44
N LEU A 130 -10.77 -25.20 -4.07
CA LEU A 130 -9.71 -24.47 -3.38
C LEU A 130 -10.30 -23.44 -2.40
N PHE A 131 -11.30 -22.67 -2.83
CA PHE A 131 -12.02 -21.74 -1.97
C PHE A 131 -12.71 -22.44 -0.81
N HIS A 132 -13.41 -23.55 -1.07
CA HIS A 132 -14.09 -24.30 -0.03
C HIS A 132 -13.10 -24.87 1.01
N ALA A 133 -12.02 -25.49 0.57
CA ALA A 133 -11.00 -26.05 1.46
C ALA A 133 -10.31 -24.94 2.29
N ALA A 134 -10.00 -23.80 1.67
CA ALA A 134 -9.37 -22.69 2.35
C ALA A 134 -10.32 -22.01 3.35
N GLU A 135 -11.60 -21.85 3.02
CA GLU A 135 -12.61 -21.29 3.93
C GLU A 135 -12.75 -22.11 5.22
N LEU A 136 -12.77 -23.44 5.10
CA LEU A 136 -12.81 -24.34 6.26
C LEU A 136 -11.57 -24.17 7.15
N GLN A 137 -10.37 -24.09 6.55
CA GLN A 137 -9.13 -23.92 7.31
C GLN A 137 -8.98 -22.52 7.92
N LEU A 138 -9.42 -21.48 7.22
CA LEU A 138 -9.43 -20.11 7.76
C LEU A 138 -10.37 -19.95 8.94
N SER A 139 -11.43 -20.77 9.00
CA SER A 139 -12.36 -20.86 10.11
C SER A 139 -11.87 -21.78 11.25
N SER A 140 -10.73 -22.45 11.09
CA SER A 140 -10.11 -23.29 12.13
C SER A 140 -9.59 -22.43 13.28
N GLU A 141 -9.64 -22.97 14.51
CA GLU A 141 -9.01 -22.35 15.68
C GLU A 141 -7.48 -22.41 15.63
N SER A 142 -6.91 -23.32 14.82
CA SER A 142 -5.47 -23.51 14.63
C SER A 142 -4.86 -22.38 13.79
N ASP A 143 -3.97 -21.59 14.39
CA ASP A 143 -3.15 -20.60 13.67
C ASP A 143 -2.37 -21.22 12.51
N SER A 144 -1.86 -22.44 12.70
CA SER A 144 -1.10 -23.16 11.68
C SER A 144 -1.96 -23.45 10.46
N ASP A 145 -3.21 -23.87 10.65
CA ASP A 145 -4.13 -24.20 9.56
C ASP A 145 -4.51 -22.93 8.80
N ARG A 146 -4.81 -21.85 9.52
CA ARG A 146 -5.11 -20.54 8.91
C ARG A 146 -3.96 -20.06 8.05
N VAL A 147 -2.73 -20.12 8.57
CA VAL A 147 -1.53 -19.69 7.84
C VAL A 147 -1.26 -20.59 6.63
N ALA A 148 -1.44 -21.91 6.75
CA ALA A 148 -1.31 -22.85 5.63
C ALA A 148 -2.32 -22.55 4.51
N ALA A 149 -3.58 -22.26 4.87
CA ALA A 149 -4.63 -21.87 3.93
C ALA A 149 -4.28 -20.57 3.20
N LEU A 150 -3.78 -19.56 3.92
CA LEU A 150 -3.33 -18.30 3.31
C LEU A 150 -2.20 -18.53 2.30
N TYR A 151 -1.20 -19.35 2.62
CA TYR A 151 -0.14 -19.63 1.66
C TYR A 151 -0.63 -20.42 0.45
N LEU A 152 -1.58 -21.34 0.63
CA LEU A 152 -2.20 -22.06 -0.47
C LEU A 152 -2.98 -21.10 -1.40
N LEU A 153 -3.80 -20.23 -0.83
CA LEU A 153 -4.52 -19.19 -1.57
C LEU A 153 -3.56 -18.24 -2.29
N GLU A 154 -2.52 -17.76 -1.60
CA GLU A 154 -1.54 -16.84 -2.20
C GLU A 154 -0.90 -17.46 -3.44
N ARG A 155 -0.46 -18.73 -3.34
CA ARG A 155 0.21 -19.43 -4.45
C ARG A 155 -0.71 -19.68 -5.65
N SER A 156 -2.01 -19.81 -5.41
CA SER A 156 -2.99 -20.07 -6.47
C SER A 156 -3.55 -18.78 -7.09
N LEU A 157 -3.83 -17.75 -6.29
CA LEU A 157 -4.53 -16.53 -6.73
C LEU A 157 -3.62 -15.40 -7.19
N VAL A 158 -2.43 -15.26 -6.61
CA VAL A 158 -1.56 -14.12 -6.93
C VAL A 158 -0.97 -14.20 -8.35
N PRO A 159 -0.57 -15.38 -8.85
CA PRO A 159 -0.06 -15.49 -10.22
C PRO A 159 -1.12 -15.24 -11.29
N ASP A 160 -2.36 -15.68 -11.05
CA ASP A 160 -3.48 -15.59 -11.97
C ASP A 160 -4.74 -15.14 -11.19
N PRO A 161 -4.88 -13.83 -10.93
CA PRO A 161 -6.01 -13.31 -10.15
C PRO A 161 -7.32 -13.61 -10.87
N PRO A 162 -8.35 -14.05 -10.13
CA PRO A 162 -9.62 -14.45 -10.72
C PRO A 162 -10.23 -13.27 -11.47
N VAL A 163 -10.70 -13.51 -12.70
CA VAL A 163 -11.42 -12.50 -13.50
C VAL A 163 -12.93 -12.59 -13.26
N ASP A 164 -13.47 -13.81 -13.14
CA ASP A 164 -14.92 -14.07 -13.16
C ASP A 164 -15.54 -14.80 -11.94
N PRO A 165 -14.85 -15.63 -11.12
CA PRO A 165 -15.53 -16.23 -9.98
C PRO A 165 -15.62 -15.26 -8.81
N GLU A 166 -16.84 -15.08 -8.32
CA GLU A 166 -17.13 -14.42 -7.06
C GLU A 166 -16.46 -15.18 -5.91
N CYS A 167 -15.64 -14.47 -5.15
CA CYS A 167 -15.06 -14.95 -3.90
C CYS A 167 -16.20 -15.27 -2.93
N PRO A 168 -16.26 -16.48 -2.33
CA PRO A 168 -17.24 -16.77 -1.29
C PRO A 168 -17.07 -15.82 -0.10
N ALA A 169 -18.18 -15.30 0.44
CA ALA A 169 -18.14 -14.32 1.51
C ALA A 169 -17.43 -14.83 2.79
N GLY A 170 -17.55 -16.12 3.11
CA GLY A 170 -16.85 -16.71 4.25
C GLY A 170 -15.34 -16.81 4.03
N LEU A 171 -14.90 -17.14 2.81
CA LEU A 171 -13.49 -17.06 2.43
C LEU A 171 -12.95 -15.63 2.57
N MET A 172 -13.68 -14.64 2.04
CA MET A 172 -13.30 -13.23 2.14
C MET A 172 -13.16 -12.80 3.61
N ARG A 173 -14.14 -13.13 4.47
CA ARG A 173 -14.06 -12.86 5.92
C ARG A 173 -12.84 -13.51 6.57
N GLY A 174 -12.53 -14.76 6.20
CA GLY A 174 -11.34 -15.47 6.68
C GLY A 174 -10.03 -14.76 6.30
N VAL A 175 -9.93 -14.27 5.06
CA VAL A 175 -8.77 -13.47 4.61
C VAL A 175 -8.67 -12.16 5.38
N VAL A 176 -9.78 -11.43 5.51
CA VAL A 176 -9.86 -10.14 6.23
C VAL A 176 -9.46 -10.29 7.69
N GLY A 177 -9.96 -11.32 8.37
CA GLY A 177 -9.63 -11.60 9.78
C GLY A 177 -8.13 -11.82 10.05
N ASN A 178 -7.35 -12.14 9.01
CA ASN A 178 -5.92 -12.37 9.12
C ASN A 178 -5.05 -11.13 8.83
N LEU A 179 -5.63 -9.98 8.47
CA LEU A 179 -4.89 -8.73 8.19
C LEU A 179 -4.10 -8.20 9.39
N ARG A 180 -4.53 -8.51 10.62
CA ARG A 180 -3.88 -8.12 11.87
C ARG A 180 -3.01 -9.23 12.48
N SER A 181 -3.07 -10.45 11.93
CA SER A 181 -2.24 -11.54 12.39
C SER A 181 -0.80 -11.32 11.92
N LYS A 182 0.19 -11.36 12.82
CA LYS A 182 1.61 -11.19 12.46
C LYS A 182 2.05 -12.18 11.37
N ALA A 183 1.59 -13.43 11.45
CA ALA A 183 1.90 -14.47 10.47
C ALA A 183 1.02 -14.38 9.21
N GLY A 184 -0.21 -13.87 9.34
CA GLY A 184 -1.20 -13.83 8.27
C GLY A 184 -1.24 -12.54 7.45
N ALA A 185 -0.79 -11.41 7.98
CA ALA A 185 -0.97 -10.08 7.38
C ALA A 185 -0.36 -9.97 5.97
N LYS A 186 0.84 -10.50 5.79
CA LYS A 186 1.55 -10.47 4.52
C LYS A 186 0.83 -11.29 3.43
N PRO A 187 0.52 -12.58 3.60
CA PRO A 187 -0.24 -13.31 2.59
C PRO A 187 -1.68 -12.78 2.46
N ALA A 188 -2.34 -12.40 3.54
CA ALA A 188 -3.71 -11.85 3.50
C ALA A 188 -3.79 -10.56 2.66
N SER A 189 -2.86 -9.61 2.82
CA SER A 189 -2.83 -8.38 2.00
C SER A 189 -2.63 -8.65 0.51
N LYS A 190 -1.87 -9.70 0.16
CA LYS A 190 -1.70 -10.13 -1.25
C LYS A 190 -2.99 -10.72 -1.81
N ILE A 191 -3.62 -11.63 -1.07
CA ILE A 191 -4.85 -12.30 -1.48
C ILE A 191 -5.98 -11.28 -1.61
N LEU A 192 -6.15 -10.40 -0.62
CA LEU A 192 -7.17 -9.35 -0.65
C LEU A 192 -7.02 -8.45 -1.89
N LEU A 193 -5.81 -7.97 -2.17
CA LEU A 193 -5.57 -7.17 -3.37
C LEU A 193 -5.88 -7.98 -4.64
N ALA A 194 -5.40 -9.22 -4.75
CA ALA A 194 -5.64 -10.06 -5.91
C ALA A 194 -7.14 -10.30 -6.16
N LEU A 195 -7.92 -10.55 -5.12
CA LEU A 195 -9.37 -10.72 -5.21
C LEU A 195 -10.06 -9.41 -5.65
N CYS A 196 -9.68 -8.27 -5.08
CA CYS A 196 -10.28 -6.96 -5.39
C CYS A 196 -9.96 -6.43 -6.80
N LEU A 197 -9.00 -7.02 -7.52
CA LEU A 197 -8.76 -6.70 -8.93
C LEU A 197 -10.01 -7.00 -9.78
N ALA A 198 -10.70 -8.12 -9.50
CA ALA A 198 -12.02 -8.37 -10.05
C ALA A 198 -13.06 -7.46 -9.40
N GLU A 199 -13.81 -6.73 -10.23
CA GLU A 199 -14.80 -5.76 -9.77
C GLU A 199 -15.91 -6.40 -8.93
N GLY A 200 -16.40 -7.58 -9.32
CA GLY A 200 -17.43 -8.31 -8.58
C GLY A 200 -17.04 -8.64 -7.14
N ASN A 201 -15.75 -8.81 -6.86
CA ASN A 201 -15.25 -9.13 -5.51
C ASN A 201 -15.11 -7.90 -4.60
N ARG A 202 -15.12 -6.68 -5.14
CA ARG A 202 -14.96 -5.46 -4.33
C ARG A 202 -16.12 -5.28 -3.37
N ARG A 203 -17.35 -5.54 -3.82
CA ARG A 203 -18.55 -5.48 -2.96
C ARG A 203 -18.55 -6.59 -1.91
N VAL A 204 -18.13 -7.81 -2.28
CA VAL A 204 -17.95 -8.91 -1.32
C VAL A 204 -16.92 -8.55 -0.25
N ALA A 205 -15.81 -7.89 -0.62
CA ALA A 205 -14.81 -7.42 0.34
C ALA A 205 -15.39 -6.39 1.32
N VAL A 206 -16.17 -5.42 0.81
CA VAL A 206 -16.87 -4.43 1.64
C VAL A 206 -17.86 -5.12 2.59
N GLU A 207 -18.72 -6.00 2.10
CA GLU A 207 -19.68 -6.76 2.92
C GLU A 207 -19.01 -7.67 3.97
N ALA A 208 -17.75 -8.08 3.73
CA ALA A 208 -16.92 -8.81 4.68
C ALA A 208 -16.21 -7.92 5.71
N GLY A 209 -16.41 -6.60 5.67
CA GLY A 209 -15.78 -5.62 6.57
C GLY A 209 -14.32 -5.31 6.25
N ALA A 210 -13.86 -5.57 5.01
CA ALA A 210 -12.48 -5.39 4.62
C ALA A 210 -12.04 -3.91 4.67
N ALA A 211 -12.93 -2.97 4.40
CA ALA A 211 -12.59 -1.54 4.37
C ALA A 211 -12.22 -1.05 5.79
N ALA A 212 -13.09 -1.27 6.78
CA ALA A 212 -12.77 -1.04 8.19
C ALA A 212 -11.50 -1.77 8.63
N ALA A 213 -11.41 -3.08 8.36
CA ALA A 213 -10.26 -3.88 8.78
C ALA A 213 -8.91 -3.36 8.23
N VAL A 214 -8.88 -2.90 6.98
CA VAL A 214 -7.68 -2.28 6.40
C VAL A 214 -7.34 -0.96 7.09
N VAL A 215 -8.33 -0.07 7.29
CA VAL A 215 -8.12 1.20 7.99
C VAL A 215 -7.53 0.97 9.37
N GLU A 216 -8.08 0.03 10.12
CA GLU A 216 -7.64 -0.21 11.47
C GLU A 216 -6.33 -1.02 11.57
N ALA A 217 -5.99 -1.85 10.58
CA ALA A 217 -4.72 -2.60 10.51
C ALA A 217 -3.56 -1.76 9.94
N ALA A 218 -3.84 -0.73 9.15
CA ALA A 218 -2.84 0.09 8.48
C ALA A 218 -1.71 0.62 9.39
N PRO A 219 -1.94 1.04 10.66
CA PRO A 219 -0.87 1.47 11.55
C PRO A 219 0.18 0.39 11.85
N GLU A 220 -0.21 -0.89 11.81
CA GLU A 220 0.65 -2.04 12.12
C GLU A 220 1.30 -2.64 10.86
N LEU A 221 0.76 -2.33 9.69
CA LEU A 221 1.28 -2.79 8.40
C LEU A 221 2.42 -1.91 7.92
N GLU A 222 3.46 -2.54 7.38
CA GLU A 222 4.63 -1.87 6.80
C GLU A 222 4.97 -2.38 5.39
N GLY A 223 5.70 -1.54 4.65
CA GLY A 223 6.26 -1.87 3.35
C GLY A 223 5.21 -2.37 2.35
N ALA A 224 5.54 -3.46 1.66
CA ALA A 224 4.68 -3.98 0.60
C ALA A 224 3.33 -4.52 1.12
N ALA A 225 3.20 -4.90 2.39
CA ALA A 225 1.91 -5.35 2.93
C ALA A 225 0.95 -4.17 3.10
N ALA A 226 1.45 -3.05 3.66
CA ALA A 226 0.69 -1.81 3.77
C ALA A 226 0.29 -1.25 2.40
N GLU A 227 1.22 -1.22 1.45
CA GLU A 227 0.94 -0.75 0.08
C GLU A 227 -0.20 -1.55 -0.57
N ARG A 228 -0.19 -2.89 -0.44
CA ARG A 228 -1.24 -3.75 -1.02
C ARG A 228 -2.58 -3.57 -0.33
N ALA A 229 -2.60 -3.47 1.00
CA ALA A 229 -3.81 -3.22 1.75
C ALA A 229 -4.44 -1.88 1.35
N MET A 230 -3.63 -0.82 1.24
CA MET A 230 -4.08 0.50 0.78
C MET A 230 -4.56 0.52 -0.67
N ALA A 231 -3.92 -0.24 -1.56
CA ALA A 231 -4.39 -0.42 -2.93
C ALA A 231 -5.76 -1.13 -2.96
N ALA A 232 -5.95 -2.17 -2.15
CA ALA A 232 -7.24 -2.84 -2.02
C ALA A 232 -8.33 -1.90 -1.48
N LEU A 233 -8.00 -1.05 -0.49
CA LEU A 233 -8.91 -0.03 0.02
C LEU A 233 -9.32 0.99 -1.05
N GLU A 234 -8.37 1.47 -1.87
CA GLU A 234 -8.67 2.35 -3.00
C GLU A 234 -9.64 1.67 -3.99
N LEU A 235 -9.45 0.38 -4.29
CA LEU A 235 -10.36 -0.38 -5.15
C LEU A 235 -11.75 -0.52 -4.53
N MET A 236 -11.85 -0.85 -3.24
CA MET A 236 -13.14 -0.93 -2.54
C MET A 236 -13.89 0.40 -2.52
N CYS A 237 -13.18 1.54 -2.49
CA CYS A 237 -13.79 2.87 -2.59
C CYS A 237 -14.40 3.17 -3.98
N THR A 238 -14.19 2.33 -5.00
CA THR A 238 -14.91 2.45 -6.28
C THR A 238 -16.35 1.94 -6.19
N VAL A 239 -16.68 1.18 -5.15
CA VAL A 239 -18.03 0.74 -4.79
C VAL A 239 -18.64 1.77 -3.84
N ALA A 240 -19.90 2.17 -4.08
CA ALA A 240 -20.57 3.23 -3.33
C ALA A 240 -20.64 2.92 -1.82
N GLU A 241 -20.95 1.67 -1.47
CA GLU A 241 -21.01 1.17 -0.11
C GLU A 241 -19.63 1.23 0.57
N GLY A 242 -18.56 0.86 -0.14
CA GLY A 242 -17.19 0.92 0.39
C GLY A 242 -16.75 2.35 0.65
N ALA A 243 -17.11 3.28 -0.24
CA ALA A 243 -16.84 4.70 -0.04
C ALA A 243 -17.62 5.28 1.16
N ALA A 244 -18.88 4.87 1.36
CA ALA A 244 -19.69 5.26 2.51
C ALA A 244 -19.13 4.70 3.83
N GLU A 245 -18.71 3.43 3.84
CA GLU A 245 -18.10 2.80 5.02
C GLU A 245 -16.83 3.53 5.45
N VAL A 246 -15.94 3.85 4.49
CA VAL A 246 -14.71 4.60 4.79
C VAL A 246 -15.00 6.01 5.30
N ARG A 247 -16.02 6.69 4.79
CA ARG A 247 -16.46 8.01 5.30
C ARG A 247 -16.98 7.93 6.73
N ALA A 248 -17.77 6.91 7.05
CA ALA A 248 -18.34 6.70 8.37
C ALA A 248 -17.29 6.24 9.41
N HIS A 249 -16.15 5.72 8.96
CA HIS A 249 -15.15 5.13 9.85
C HIS A 249 -14.33 6.20 10.60
N ALA A 250 -14.53 6.30 11.93
CA ALA A 250 -13.94 7.33 12.79
C ALA A 250 -12.39 7.46 12.70
N LEU A 251 -11.70 6.34 12.43
CA LEU A 251 -10.23 6.35 12.31
C LEU A 251 -9.71 6.64 10.90
N ALA A 252 -10.56 6.74 9.88
CA ALA A 252 -10.11 6.82 8.49
C ALA A 252 -9.19 8.03 8.26
N VAL A 253 -9.63 9.24 8.61
CA VAL A 253 -8.82 10.45 8.42
C VAL A 253 -7.49 10.41 9.20
N PRO A 254 -7.44 10.17 10.52
CA PRO A 254 -6.16 10.16 11.23
C PRO A 254 -5.20 9.07 10.72
N VAL A 255 -5.72 7.90 10.33
CA VAL A 255 -4.89 6.84 9.72
C VAL A 255 -4.35 7.29 8.36
N MET A 256 -5.17 7.87 7.47
CA MET A 256 -4.69 8.33 6.18
C MET A 256 -3.64 9.43 6.31
N VAL A 257 -3.79 10.34 7.27
CA VAL A 257 -2.78 11.36 7.59
C VAL A 257 -1.48 10.72 8.07
N ALA A 258 -1.54 9.70 8.94
CA ALA A 258 -0.35 8.97 9.38
C ALA A 258 0.34 8.22 8.22
N VAL A 259 -0.43 7.56 7.35
CA VAL A 259 0.10 6.87 6.16
C VAL A 259 0.76 7.85 5.19
N MET A 260 0.21 9.05 5.00
CA MET A 260 0.86 10.10 4.20
C MET A 260 2.21 10.58 4.75
N GLY A 261 2.44 10.42 6.07
CA GLY A 261 3.71 10.73 6.72
C GLY A 261 4.84 9.73 6.45
N ARG A 262 4.53 8.56 5.85
CA ARG A 262 5.52 7.53 5.52
C ARG A 262 6.38 7.93 4.32
N THR A 263 7.49 7.24 4.09
CA THR A 263 8.40 7.56 2.97
C THR A 263 7.91 7.03 1.62
N SER A 264 7.05 6.00 1.59
CA SER A 264 6.59 5.39 0.33
C SER A 264 5.70 6.33 -0.48
N ALA A 265 6.17 6.66 -1.69
CA ALA A 265 5.41 7.47 -2.65
C ALA A 265 4.04 6.86 -3.03
N ARG A 266 3.93 5.52 -3.03
CA ARG A 266 2.69 4.81 -3.37
C ARG A 266 1.70 4.80 -2.21
N GLU A 267 2.16 4.55 -0.99
CA GLU A 267 1.29 4.62 0.20
C GLU A 267 0.68 6.02 0.34
N LYS A 268 1.48 7.07 0.15
CA LYS A 268 0.97 8.46 0.12
C LYS A 268 -0.10 8.67 -0.95
N GLU A 269 0.14 8.16 -2.16
CA GLU A 269 -0.83 8.27 -3.25
C GLU A 269 -2.17 7.62 -2.90
N TYR A 270 -2.16 6.40 -2.35
CA TYR A 270 -3.40 5.73 -1.93
C TYR A 270 -4.08 6.48 -0.78
N ALA A 271 -3.33 6.96 0.21
CA ALA A 271 -3.88 7.73 1.31
C ALA A 271 -4.53 9.05 0.84
N ILE A 272 -3.89 9.77 -0.09
CA ILE A 272 -4.47 10.96 -0.73
C ILE A 272 -5.76 10.60 -1.48
N SER A 273 -5.79 9.46 -2.15
CA SER A 273 -6.95 9.00 -2.92
C SER A 273 -8.13 8.67 -2.01
N VAL A 274 -7.88 8.00 -0.89
CA VAL A 274 -8.89 7.71 0.13
C VAL A 274 -9.40 9.00 0.78
N LEU A 275 -8.53 9.96 1.08
CA LEU A 275 -8.97 11.28 1.58
C LEU A 275 -9.87 12.01 0.55
N ALA A 276 -9.60 11.90 -0.74
CA ALA A 276 -10.47 12.47 -1.77
C ALA A 276 -11.86 11.80 -1.80
N VAL A 277 -11.95 10.50 -1.52
CA VAL A 277 -13.24 9.80 -1.38
C VAL A 277 -14.01 10.31 -0.15
N ILE A 278 -13.28 10.53 0.94
CA ILE A 278 -13.84 10.99 2.20
C ILE A 278 -14.44 12.40 2.06
N TYR A 279 -13.67 13.34 1.52
CA TYR A 279 -14.08 14.76 1.39
C TYR A 279 -14.84 15.07 0.10
N GLY A 280 -14.86 14.17 -0.88
CA GLY A 280 -15.60 14.36 -2.14
C GLY A 280 -17.04 13.89 -2.10
N GLY A 281 -17.46 13.22 -1.01
CA GLY A 281 -18.79 12.62 -0.88
C GLY A 281 -19.79 13.41 -0.04
N ALA A 282 -19.46 14.63 0.38
CA ALA A 282 -20.37 15.47 1.17
C ALA A 282 -21.57 15.91 0.29
N SER A 283 -22.61 15.07 0.26
CA SER A 283 -23.92 15.47 -0.23
C SER A 283 -24.62 16.25 0.87
N GLU A 284 -25.29 17.34 0.51
CA GLU A 284 -26.14 18.11 1.42
C GLU A 284 -27.19 17.18 2.06
N GLY A 285 -27.10 16.96 3.37
CA GLY A 285 -28.13 16.25 4.15
C GLY A 285 -27.69 15.01 4.94
N GLU A 286 -26.44 14.57 4.86
CA GLU A 286 -25.92 13.51 5.76
C GLU A 286 -25.53 14.11 7.12
N GLU A 287 -25.86 13.41 8.21
CA GLU A 287 -25.44 13.79 9.57
C GLU A 287 -23.94 14.08 9.59
N GLU A 288 -23.57 15.22 10.16
CA GLU A 288 -22.19 15.70 10.25
C GLU A 288 -21.36 14.71 11.09
N VAL A 289 -20.83 13.69 10.44
CA VAL A 289 -19.78 12.84 11.02
C VAL A 289 -18.66 13.80 11.42
N VAL A 290 -18.20 13.72 12.67
CA VAL A 290 -17.13 14.57 13.20
C VAL A 290 -15.84 14.26 12.44
N MET A 291 -15.67 14.94 11.31
CA MET A 291 -14.52 14.86 10.43
C MET A 291 -13.43 15.79 10.94
N ALA A 292 -12.17 15.49 10.61
CA ALA A 292 -11.11 16.45 10.88
C ALA A 292 -11.37 17.75 10.09
N PRO A 293 -11.02 18.93 10.62
CA PRO A 293 -11.22 20.18 9.90
C PRO A 293 -10.51 20.14 8.52
N PRO A 294 -11.18 20.54 7.43
CA PRO A 294 -10.61 20.52 6.07
C PRO A 294 -9.25 21.23 5.98
N GLU A 295 -9.03 22.28 6.77
CA GLU A 295 -7.76 23.03 6.79
C GLU A 295 -6.61 22.20 7.37
N ALA A 296 -6.89 21.35 8.36
CA ALA A 296 -5.89 20.46 8.95
C ALA A 296 -5.46 19.38 7.95
N VAL A 297 -6.43 18.81 7.21
CA VAL A 297 -6.15 17.84 6.15
C VAL A 297 -5.41 18.51 4.99
N ALA A 298 -5.80 19.72 4.58
CA ALA A 298 -5.13 20.46 3.52
C ALA A 298 -3.64 20.70 3.84
N ARG A 299 -3.32 21.07 5.09
CA ARG A 299 -1.92 21.20 5.53
C ARG A 299 -1.16 19.88 5.45
N ALA A 300 -1.76 18.78 5.91
CA ALA A 300 -1.14 17.46 5.85
C ALA A 300 -0.86 17.01 4.39
N VAL A 301 -1.83 17.21 3.49
CA VAL A 301 -1.68 16.91 2.06
C VAL A 301 -0.57 17.78 1.45
N ALA A 302 -0.55 19.09 1.72
CA ALA A 302 0.49 19.98 1.21
C ALA A 302 1.90 19.55 1.65
N LEU A 303 2.07 19.14 2.92
CA LEU A 303 3.33 18.59 3.41
C LEU A 303 3.70 17.28 2.73
N ALA A 304 2.74 16.36 2.54
CA ALA A 304 2.99 15.10 1.86
C ALA A 304 3.48 15.30 0.41
N LEU A 305 2.95 16.32 -0.29
CA LEU A 305 3.32 16.67 -1.66
C LEU A 305 4.71 17.32 -1.81
N GLN A 306 5.25 17.90 -0.74
CA GLN A 306 6.62 18.43 -0.73
C GLN A 306 7.68 17.32 -0.67
N GLY A 307 7.33 16.15 -0.15
CA GLY A 307 8.21 14.98 -0.12
C GLY A 307 8.12 14.09 -1.36
N GLU A 308 8.73 12.91 -1.30
CA GLU A 308 8.59 11.91 -2.36
C GLU A 308 7.12 11.48 -2.49
N CYS A 309 6.56 11.74 -3.66
CA CYS A 309 5.19 11.38 -4.04
C CYS A 309 5.20 10.97 -5.52
N SER A 310 4.28 10.10 -5.93
CA SER A 310 4.20 9.71 -7.33
C SER A 310 3.60 10.84 -8.19
N ALA A 311 3.72 10.75 -9.51
CA ALA A 311 3.04 11.67 -10.41
C ALA A 311 1.50 11.56 -10.34
N ARG A 312 0.95 10.38 -10.01
CA ARG A 312 -0.49 10.19 -9.79
C ARG A 312 -0.92 10.80 -8.45
N GLY A 313 -0.15 10.57 -7.39
CA GLY A 313 -0.37 11.14 -6.06
C GLY A 313 -0.33 12.66 -6.06
N ARG A 314 0.64 13.28 -6.76
CA ARG A 314 0.68 14.75 -6.93
C ARG A 314 -0.56 15.32 -7.61
N ARG A 315 -1.01 14.70 -8.72
CA ARG A 315 -2.21 15.15 -9.45
C ARG A 315 -3.45 15.08 -8.57
N LYS A 316 -3.66 13.94 -7.89
CA LYS A 316 -4.79 13.75 -6.97
C LYS A 316 -4.72 14.69 -5.76
N GLY A 317 -3.53 14.90 -5.21
CA GLY A 317 -3.33 15.80 -4.07
C GLY A 317 -3.66 17.25 -4.41
N VAL A 318 -3.29 17.73 -5.60
CA VAL A 318 -3.67 19.08 -6.06
C VAL A 318 -5.20 19.21 -6.19
N GLN A 319 -5.87 18.20 -6.75
CA GLN A 319 -7.34 18.19 -6.85
C GLN A 319 -8.01 18.17 -5.46
N LEU A 320 -7.50 17.36 -4.54
CA LEU A 320 -7.98 17.33 -3.15
C LEU A 320 -7.79 18.69 -2.46
N LEU A 321 -6.65 19.36 -2.64
CA LEU A 321 -6.43 20.69 -2.08
C LEU A 321 -7.39 21.74 -2.63
N GLN A 322 -7.77 21.65 -3.92
CA GLN A 322 -8.79 22.52 -4.50
C GLN A 322 -10.15 22.27 -3.85
N MET A 323 -10.57 21.00 -3.80
CA MET A 323 -11.81 20.58 -3.17
C MET A 323 -11.91 21.05 -1.71
N LEU A 324 -10.88 20.83 -0.90
CA LEU A 324 -10.87 21.25 0.52
C LEU A 324 -10.99 22.76 0.69
N ARG A 325 -10.42 23.56 -0.23
CA ARG A 325 -10.54 25.02 -0.19
C ARG A 325 -11.96 25.50 -0.50
N ASP A 326 -12.65 24.83 -1.42
CA ASP A 326 -14.02 25.17 -1.78
C ASP A 326 -14.96 24.88 -0.61
N HIS A 327 -14.75 23.76 0.12
CA HIS A 327 -15.47 23.45 1.35
C HIS A 327 -15.30 24.54 2.42
N CYS A 328 -14.09 25.07 2.61
CA CYS A 328 -13.85 26.17 3.56
C CYS A 328 -14.55 27.49 3.17
N GLN A 329 -14.84 27.72 1.88
CA GLN A 329 -15.51 28.94 1.42
C GLN A 329 -17.02 28.86 1.57
N THR A 330 -17.61 27.68 1.37
CA THR A 330 -19.05 27.46 1.50
C THR A 330 -19.55 27.59 2.94
N THR A 331 -18.73 27.25 3.94
CA THR A 331 -19.11 27.34 5.37
C THR A 331 -19.08 28.77 5.94
N VAL A 332 -18.58 29.76 5.20
CA VAL A 332 -18.41 31.16 5.67
C VAL A 332 -19.52 32.10 5.17
N VAL A 333 -20.52 31.58 4.45
CA VAL A 333 -21.68 32.34 3.93
C VAL A 333 -22.94 31.95 4.70
#